data_AF-A0A6M2CPV5-F1
#
_entry.id   AF-A0A6M2CPV5-F1
#
_cell.length_a   1.000
_cell.length_b   1.000
_cell.length_c   1.000
_cell.angle_alpha   90.00
_cell.angle_beta   90.00
_cell.angle_gamma   90.00
#
_symmetry.space_group_name_H-M   'P 1'
#
loop_
_entity.id
_entity.type
_entity.pdbx_description
1 polymer ?
#
loop_
_entity_poly.entity_id
_entity_poly.type
_entity_poly.pdbx_seq_one_letter_code
_entity_poly.pdbx_strand_id
1 'polypeptide(L)'
;SNSILAALTKKKIAILEECLNNMKPKVATLKQQKSRATCRDHELQQNIKKYLSPDQLQGVHIYIMRGKQRSQETIQNGLKLRFASRSSGYNAVRELAVPFPSERTLQRCAESYMFSPAILHELLQSLALRLKMVWLKINVTL
;
A
#
# COMPACT_ATOMS: atom_id res chain seq x y z
N SER A 1 5.56 56.24 35.02
CA SER A 1 4.95 55.26 34.08
C SER A 1 5.88 54.73 33.00
N ASN A 2 6.61 55.58 32.25
CA ASN A 2 7.46 55.11 31.13
C ASN A 2 8.62 54.16 31.53
N SER A 3 9.25 54.37 32.70
CA SER A 3 10.31 53.48 33.21
C SER A 3 9.80 52.05 33.53
N ILE A 4 8.60 51.95 34.11
CA ILE A 4 7.98 50.66 34.46
C ILE A 4 7.58 49.90 33.19
N LEU A 5 7.01 50.59 32.21
CA LEU A 5 6.69 50.02 30.89
C LEU A 5 7.94 49.51 30.16
N ALA A 6 9.05 50.27 30.21
CA ALA A 6 10.33 49.86 29.62
C ALA A 6 10.95 48.64 30.31
N ALA A 7 10.78 48.50 31.63
CA ALA A 7 11.21 47.32 32.37
C ALA A 7 10.37 46.09 32.04
N LEU A 8 9.06 46.25 31.87
CA LEU A 8 8.14 45.17 31.49
C LEU A 8 8.39 44.67 30.07
N THR A 9 8.65 45.57 29.11
CA THR A 9 9.00 45.18 27.74
C THR A 9 10.32 44.43 27.69
N LYS A 10 11.35 44.87 28.42
CA LYS A 10 12.63 44.14 28.54
C LYS A 10 12.44 42.73 29.10
N LYS A 11 11.65 42.56 30.16
CA LYS A 11 11.32 41.23 30.71
C LYS A 11 10.60 40.35 29.70
N LYS A 12 9.65 40.91 28.94
CA LYS A 12 8.89 40.17 27.93
C LYS A 12 9.79 39.72 26.76
N ILE A 13 10.72 40.57 26.32
CA ILE A 13 11.70 40.23 25.29
C ILE A 13 12.59 39.07 25.77
N ALA A 14 13.11 39.14 27.00
CA ALA A 14 13.95 38.08 27.55
C ALA A 14 13.23 36.72 27.61
N ILE A 15 11.96 36.70 28.06
CA ILE A 15 11.14 35.48 28.09
C ILE A 15 10.91 34.92 26.67
N LEU A 16 10.67 35.79 25.69
CA LEU A 16 10.48 35.38 24.31
C LEU A 16 11.77 34.82 23.69
N GLU A 17 12.92 35.42 23.98
CA GLU A 17 14.23 34.93 23.55
C GLU A 17 14.56 33.56 24.15
N GLU A 18 14.24 33.37 25.43
CA GLU A 18 14.39 32.08 26.12
C GLU A 18 13.48 31.01 25.50
N CYS A 19 12.20 31.32 25.29
CA CYS A 19 11.26 30.44 24.60
C CYS A 19 11.74 30.08 23.18
N LEU A 20 12.23 31.07 22.42
CA LEU A 20 12.76 30.86 21.07
C LEU A 20 13.97 29.91 21.10
N ASN A 21 14.91 30.14 22.03
CA ASN A 21 16.10 29.30 22.18
C ASN A 21 15.75 27.87 22.61
N ASN A 22 14.69 27.70 23.41
CA ASN A 22 14.18 26.38 23.79
C ASN A 22 13.41 25.65 22.67
N MET A 23 12.77 26.41 21.75
CA MET A 23 12.01 25.83 20.63
C MET A 23 12.88 25.49 19.41
N LYS A 24 13.93 26.26 19.12
CA LYS A 24 14.89 25.99 18.03
C LYS A 24 15.41 24.53 18.00
N PRO A 25 15.92 23.95 19.11
CA PRO A 25 16.39 22.56 19.10
C PRO A 25 15.24 21.58 18.85
N LYS A 26 14.05 21.81 19.42
CA LYS A 26 12.87 20.96 19.18
C LYS A 26 12.49 20.92 17.71
N VAL A 27 12.49 22.06 17.02
CA VAL A 27 12.22 22.13 15.58
C VAL A 27 13.30 21.39 14.78
N ALA A 28 14.57 21.53 15.15
CA ALA A 28 15.66 20.81 14.49
C ALA A 28 15.53 19.28 14.67
N THR A 29 15.24 18.82 15.87
CA THR A 29 15.00 17.39 16.17
C THR A 29 13.80 16.87 15.39
N LEU A 30 12.68 17.59 15.37
CA LEU A 30 11.49 17.18 14.61
C LEU A 30 11.76 17.12 13.09
N LYS A 31 12.52 18.08 12.55
CA LYS A 31 12.95 18.05 11.14
C LYS A 31 13.80 16.82 10.84
N GLN A 32 14.73 16.48 11.72
CA GLN A 32 15.58 15.29 11.58
C GLN A 32 14.76 13.99 11.70
N GLN A 33 13.81 13.93 12.64
CA GLN A 33 12.92 12.77 12.77
C GLN A 33 12.05 12.61 11.54
N LYS A 34 11.50 13.71 11.01
CA LYS A 34 10.72 13.71 9.76
C LYS A 34 11.55 13.20 8.59
N SER A 35 12.78 13.70 8.40
CA SER A 35 13.63 13.25 7.29
C SER A 35 13.98 11.76 7.39
N ARG A 36 14.30 11.27 8.59
CA ARG A 36 14.54 9.84 8.84
C ARG A 36 13.30 9.00 8.57
N ALA A 37 12.12 9.47 8.99
CA ALA A 37 10.86 8.78 8.72
C ALA A 37 10.56 8.74 7.22
N THR A 38 10.77 9.83 6.48
CA THR A 38 10.57 9.86 5.03
C THR A 38 11.57 8.98 4.28
N CYS A 39 12.82 8.91 4.71
CA CYS A 39 13.81 8.01 4.11
C CYS A 39 13.42 6.54 4.34
N ARG A 40 13.01 6.19 5.56
CA ARG A 40 12.55 4.83 5.88
C ARG A 40 11.28 4.47 5.11
N ASP A 41 10.32 5.38 5.01
CA ASP A 41 9.09 5.17 4.23
C ASP A 41 9.42 4.95 2.75
N HIS A 42 10.32 5.76 2.19
CA HIS A 42 10.76 5.59 0.81
C HIS A 42 11.46 4.24 0.58
N GLU A 43 12.37 3.84 1.47
CA GLU A 43 13.06 2.56 1.39
C GLU A 43 12.09 1.38 1.46
N LEU A 44 11.11 1.43 2.38
CA LEU A 44 10.06 0.42 2.48
C LEU A 44 9.20 0.37 1.21
N GLN A 45 8.81 1.53 0.66
CA GLN A 45 8.07 1.58 -0.59
C GLN A 45 8.85 0.94 -1.74
N GLN A 46 10.14 1.23 -1.89
CA GLN A 46 10.96 0.62 -2.95
C GLN A 46 11.06 -0.90 -2.76
N ASN A 47 11.24 -1.37 -1.53
CA ASN A 47 11.35 -2.79 -1.22
C ASN A 47 10.05 -3.56 -1.49
N ILE A 48 8.89 -2.92 -1.31
CA ILE A 48 7.57 -3.55 -1.46
C ILE A 48 7.00 -3.37 -2.88
N LYS A 49 7.44 -2.35 -3.62
CA LYS A 49 7.00 -2.07 -5.01
C LYS A 49 7.21 -3.25 -5.98
N LYS A 50 8.13 -4.17 -5.68
CA LYS A 50 8.32 -5.41 -6.46
C LYS A 50 7.19 -6.44 -6.29
N TYR A 51 6.38 -6.32 -5.24
CA TYR A 51 5.30 -7.27 -4.94
C TYR A 51 3.91 -6.65 -5.05
N LEU A 52 3.80 -5.33 -4.92
CA LEU A 52 2.55 -4.61 -4.90
C LEU A 52 2.47 -3.62 -6.05
N SER A 53 1.33 -3.63 -6.72
CA SER A 53 0.99 -2.61 -7.70
C SER A 53 0.81 -1.23 -7.03
N PRO A 54 0.98 -0.11 -7.77
CA PRO A 54 0.89 1.23 -7.20
C PRO A 54 -0.43 1.54 -6.45
N ASP A 55 -1.56 1.02 -6.93
CA ASP A 55 -2.86 1.15 -6.27
C ASP A 55 -2.95 0.32 -4.98
N GLN A 56 -2.27 -0.82 -4.91
CA GLN A 56 -2.14 -1.62 -3.68
C GLN A 56 -1.24 -0.94 -2.66
N LEU A 57 -0.14 -0.29 -3.09
CA LEU A 57 0.70 0.55 -2.21
C LEU A 57 -0.10 1.72 -1.63
N GLN A 58 -0.90 2.40 -2.46
CA GLN A 58 -1.81 3.43 -1.98
C GLN A 58 -2.85 2.85 -0.99
N GLY A 59 -3.25 1.59 -1.22
CA GLY A 59 -3.95 0.68 -0.30
C GLY A 59 -3.41 0.65 1.11
N VAL A 60 -2.10 0.48 1.22
CA VAL A 60 -1.42 0.38 2.51
C VAL A 60 -1.42 1.73 3.24
N HIS A 61 -1.23 2.83 2.52
CA HIS A 61 -1.19 4.17 3.11
C HIS A 61 -2.57 4.68 3.54
N ILE A 62 -3.63 4.30 2.83
CA ILE A 62 -4.99 4.78 3.08
C ILE A 62 -5.85 3.57 3.42
N TYR A 63 -6.22 3.43 4.70
CA TYR A 63 -7.04 2.33 5.22
C TYR A 63 -8.34 2.09 4.41
N ILE A 64 -8.82 3.10 3.67
CA ILE A 64 -10.04 3.03 2.86
C ILE A 64 -9.71 2.98 1.36
N MET A 65 -9.93 1.82 0.75
CA MET A 65 -9.85 1.60 -0.70
C MET A 65 -11.23 1.56 -1.38
N ARG A 66 -12.31 1.93 -0.67
CA ARG A 66 -13.67 1.95 -1.23
C ARG A 66 -13.77 3.01 -2.33
N GLY A 67 -14.31 2.63 -3.48
CA GLY A 67 -14.55 3.54 -4.61
C GLY A 67 -13.34 3.86 -5.48
N LYS A 68 -12.13 3.38 -5.14
CA LYS A 68 -10.95 3.56 -6.00
C LYS A 68 -10.90 2.52 -7.11
N GLN A 69 -10.62 3.00 -8.32
CA GLN A 69 -10.33 2.13 -9.46
C GLN A 69 -9.05 1.32 -9.19
N ARG A 70 -9.09 0.05 -9.57
CA ARG A 70 -7.93 -0.84 -9.48
C ARG A 70 -7.10 -0.73 -10.75
N SER A 71 -5.78 -0.81 -10.60
CA SER A 71 -4.91 -0.88 -11.76
C SER A 71 -5.16 -2.21 -12.50
N GLN A 72 -4.90 -2.19 -13.80
CA GLN A 72 -4.99 -3.38 -14.63
C GLN A 72 -4.06 -4.49 -14.11
N GLU A 73 -2.87 -4.13 -13.63
CA GLU A 73 -1.91 -5.06 -13.04
C GLU A 73 -2.48 -5.78 -11.81
N THR A 74 -3.15 -5.05 -10.92
CA THR A 74 -3.85 -5.62 -9.75
C THR A 74 -4.94 -6.61 -10.17
N ILE A 75 -5.72 -6.29 -11.21
CA ILE A 75 -6.75 -7.20 -11.73
C ILE A 75 -6.13 -8.46 -12.34
N GLN A 76 -5.06 -8.32 -13.14
CA GLN A 76 -4.36 -9.45 -13.73
C GLN A 76 -3.75 -10.37 -12.67
N ASN A 77 -3.06 -9.81 -11.68
CA ASN A 77 -2.48 -10.58 -10.58
C ASN A 77 -3.57 -11.27 -9.75
N GLY A 78 -4.69 -10.60 -9.50
CA GLY A 78 -5.85 -11.18 -8.85
C GLY A 78 -6.46 -12.35 -9.65
N LEU A 79 -6.54 -12.23 -10.99
CA LEU A 79 -7.03 -13.30 -11.87
C LEU A 79 -6.05 -14.47 -11.93
N LYS A 80 -4.74 -14.22 -12.04
CA LYS A 80 -3.70 -15.27 -11.97
C LYS A 80 -3.85 -16.07 -10.68
N LEU A 81 -3.94 -15.39 -9.54
CA LEU A 81 -4.14 -16.00 -8.24
C LEU A 81 -5.47 -16.78 -8.17
N ARG A 82 -6.56 -16.20 -8.69
CA ARG A 82 -7.89 -16.81 -8.69
C ARG A 82 -7.96 -18.06 -9.56
N PHE A 83 -7.25 -18.11 -10.68
CA PHE A 83 -7.18 -19.28 -11.55
C PHE A 83 -6.27 -20.37 -10.99
N ALA A 84 -5.16 -19.99 -10.36
CA ALA A 84 -4.26 -20.93 -9.69
C ALA A 84 -4.92 -21.58 -8.46
N SER A 85 -5.78 -20.86 -7.74
CA SER A 85 -6.40 -21.29 -6.48
C SER A 85 -7.92 -21.52 -6.58
N ARG A 86 -8.52 -22.07 -5.52
CA ARG A 86 -9.98 -22.12 -5.35
C ARG A 86 -10.45 -20.84 -4.65
N SER A 87 -11.77 -20.57 -4.62
CA SER A 87 -12.31 -19.37 -3.96
C SER A 87 -11.85 -19.24 -2.51
N SER A 88 -11.75 -20.36 -1.79
CA SER A 88 -11.24 -20.40 -0.42
C SER A 88 -9.77 -19.97 -0.32
N GLY A 89 -8.91 -20.45 -1.23
CA GLY A 89 -7.50 -20.07 -1.27
C GLY A 89 -7.30 -18.60 -1.65
N TYR A 90 -8.07 -18.11 -2.63
CA TYR A 90 -8.07 -16.70 -2.99
C TYR A 90 -8.50 -15.81 -1.82
N ASN A 91 -9.58 -16.19 -1.11
CA ASN A 91 -10.07 -15.43 0.04
C ASN A 91 -9.07 -15.45 1.21
N ALA A 92 -8.43 -16.58 1.48
CA ALA A 92 -7.37 -16.66 2.49
C ALA A 92 -6.19 -15.74 2.16
N VAL A 93 -5.72 -15.72 0.90
CA VAL A 93 -4.66 -14.81 0.48
C VAL A 93 -5.13 -13.35 0.55
N ARG A 94 -6.37 -13.06 0.19
CA ARG A 94 -6.95 -11.72 0.28
C ARG A 94 -7.07 -11.22 1.73
N GLU A 95 -7.29 -12.11 2.70
CA GLU A 95 -7.29 -11.78 4.13
C GLU A 95 -5.89 -11.53 4.66
N LEU A 96 -4.89 -12.27 4.17
CA LEU A 96 -3.50 -12.17 4.60
C LEU A 96 -2.68 -11.09 3.87
N ALA A 97 -3.05 -10.74 2.64
CA ALA A 97 -2.30 -9.84 1.77
C ALA A 97 -3.06 -8.54 1.43
N VAL A 98 -2.27 -7.49 1.19
CA VAL A 98 -2.64 -6.11 0.79
C VAL A 98 -3.69 -6.09 -0.34
N PRO A 99 -4.65 -5.13 -0.37
CA PRO A 99 -6.04 -5.47 -0.61
C PRO A 99 -6.32 -5.90 -2.04
N PHE A 100 -6.36 -7.21 -2.26
CA PHE A 100 -6.94 -7.78 -3.48
C PHE A 100 -8.43 -7.44 -3.58
N PRO A 101 -8.96 -7.27 -4.81
CA PRO A 101 -10.37 -7.02 -5.01
C PRO A 101 -11.21 -8.22 -4.56
N SER A 102 -12.48 -7.99 -4.23
CA SER A 102 -13.39 -9.10 -3.98
C SER A 102 -13.55 -9.97 -5.23
N GLU A 103 -13.91 -11.24 -5.08
CA GLU A 103 -14.13 -12.14 -6.21
C GLU A 103 -15.19 -11.58 -7.18
N ARG A 104 -16.27 -10.99 -6.65
CA ARG A 104 -17.31 -10.30 -7.44
C ARG A 104 -16.73 -9.12 -8.24
N THR A 105 -15.85 -8.33 -7.64
CA THR A 105 -15.19 -7.21 -8.32
C THR A 105 -14.27 -7.74 -9.42
N LEU A 106 -13.49 -8.79 -9.14
CA LEU A 106 -12.59 -9.42 -10.09
C LEU A 106 -13.35 -9.96 -11.32
N GLN A 107 -14.48 -10.62 -11.08
CA GLN A 107 -15.37 -11.13 -12.12
C GLN A 107 -15.92 -10.00 -12.99
N ARG A 108 -16.49 -8.95 -12.38
CA ARG A 108 -17.00 -7.78 -13.12
C ARG A 108 -15.91 -7.12 -13.95
N CYS A 109 -14.71 -7.00 -13.40
CA CYS A 109 -13.56 -6.49 -14.14
C CYS A 109 -13.26 -7.38 -15.34
N ALA A 110 -13.18 -8.71 -15.17
CA ALA A 110 -12.93 -9.64 -16.27
C ALA A 110 -14.01 -9.59 -17.36
N GLU A 111 -15.28 -9.45 -16.99
CA GLU A 111 -16.40 -9.29 -17.95
C GLU A 111 -16.29 -8.00 -18.76
N SER A 112 -15.83 -6.91 -18.14
CA SER A 112 -15.65 -5.62 -18.79
C SER A 112 -14.34 -5.49 -19.58
N TYR A 113 -13.39 -6.41 -19.39
CA TYR A 113 -12.03 -6.27 -19.87
C TYR A 113 -11.80 -7.04 -21.17
N MET A 114 -11.39 -6.32 -22.22
CA MET A 114 -10.87 -6.96 -23.43
C MET A 114 -9.41 -7.34 -23.19
N PHE A 115 -9.15 -8.61 -22.86
CA PHE A 115 -7.78 -9.09 -22.68
C PHE A 115 -7.04 -9.07 -24.02
N SER A 116 -5.85 -8.46 -24.04
CA SER A 116 -4.89 -8.69 -25.12
C SER A 116 -4.57 -10.20 -25.21
N PRO A 117 -4.38 -10.77 -26.42
CA PRO A 117 -4.02 -12.17 -26.60
C PRO A 117 -2.83 -12.63 -25.74
N ALA A 118 -1.83 -11.76 -25.56
CA ALA A 118 -0.65 -12.04 -24.73
C ALA A 118 -1.02 -12.22 -23.24
N ILE A 119 -1.83 -11.31 -22.69
CA ILE A 119 -2.26 -11.36 -21.29
C ILE A 119 -3.12 -12.60 -21.04
N LEU A 120 -4.01 -12.92 -21.99
CA LEU A 120 -4.86 -14.11 -21.89
C LEU A 120 -4.01 -15.39 -21.82
N HIS A 121 -2.95 -15.48 -22.63
CA HIS A 121 -2.06 -16.64 -22.62
C HIS A 121 -1.39 -16.84 -21.25
N GLU A 122 -0.90 -15.77 -20.62
CA GLU A 122 -0.35 -15.84 -19.26
C GLU A 122 -1.38 -16.30 -18.22
N LEU A 123 -2.63 -15.83 -18.32
CA LEU A 123 -3.71 -16.23 -17.42
C LEU A 123 -4.06 -17.71 -17.60
N LEU A 124 -4.12 -18.19 -18.84
CA LEU A 124 -4.42 -19.59 -19.16
C LEU A 124 -3.33 -20.54 -18.66
N GLN A 125 -2.07 -20.14 -18.64
CA GLN A 125 -0.99 -20.94 -18.04
C GLN A 125 -1.25 -21.24 -16.56
N SER A 126 -1.76 -20.26 -15.80
CA SER A 126 -2.11 -20.44 -14.38
C SER A 126 -3.23 -21.48 -14.20
N LEU A 127 -4.22 -21.46 -15.09
CA LEU A 127 -5.30 -22.45 -15.11
C LEU A 127 -4.79 -23.85 -15.50
N ALA A 128 -3.92 -23.92 -16.51
CA ALA A 128 -3.32 -25.18 -16.99
C ALA A 128 -2.51 -25.88 -15.89
N LEU A 129 -1.73 -25.12 -15.10
CA LEU A 129 -1.01 -25.66 -13.94
C LEU A 129 -1.96 -26.31 -12.93
N ARG A 130 -3.09 -25.66 -12.64
CA ARG A 130 -4.10 -26.22 -11.74
C ARG A 130 -4.70 -27.52 -12.30
N LEU A 131 -5.06 -27.53 -13.58
CA LEU A 131 -5.59 -28.74 -14.23
C LEU A 131 -4.58 -29.89 -14.18
N LYS A 132 -3.30 -29.61 -14.43
CA LYS A 132 -2.22 -30.59 -14.30
C LYS A 132 -2.11 -31.14 -12.88
N MET A 133 -2.19 -30.29 -11.85
CA MET A 133 -2.20 -30.76 -10.45
C MET A 133 -3.40 -31.65 -10.13
N VAL A 134 -4.59 -31.30 -10.61
CA VAL A 134 -5.81 -32.10 -10.41
C VAL A 134 -5.66 -33.46 -11.09
N TRP A 135 -5.16 -33.47 -12.33
CA TRP A 135 -4.94 -34.70 -13.09
C TRP A 135 -3.93 -35.62 -12.40
N LEU A 136 -2.82 -35.09 -11.91
CA LEU A 136 -1.84 -35.85 -11.13
C LEU A 136 -2.45 -36.42 -9.84
N LYS A 137 -3.29 -35.66 -9.15
CA LYS A 137 -3.97 -36.18 -7.96
C LYS A 137 -4.85 -37.37 -8.28
N ILE A 138 -5.70 -37.26 -9.32
CA ILE A 138 -6.62 -38.34 -9.72
C ILE A 138 -5.85 -39.62 -10.03
N ASN A 139 -4.78 -39.53 -10.84
CA ASN A 139 -4.00 -40.69 -11.27
C ASN A 139 -3.05 -41.28 -10.22
N VAL A 140 -2.80 -40.59 -9.11
CA VAL A 140 -2.01 -41.13 -7.99
C VAL A 140 -2.91 -41.80 -6.93
N THR A 141 -4.21 -41.49 -6.92
CA THR A 141 -5.21 -42.13 -6.04
C THR A 141 -5.92 -43.33 -6.67
N LEU A 142 -5.68 -43.65 -7.95
CA LEU A 142 -6.15 -44.85 -8.64
C LEU A 142 -5.01 -45.88 -8.74
#